data_AF-A0A957B8T1-F1
#
_entry.id   AF-A0A957B8T1-F1
#
_cell.length_a   1.000
_cell.length_b   1.000
_cell.length_c   1.000
_cell.angle_alpha   90.00
_cell.angle_beta   90.00
_cell.angle_gamma   90.00
#
_symmetry.space_group_name_H-M   'P 1'
#
loop_
_entity.id
_entity.type
_entity.pdbx_description
1 polymer ?
#
loop_
_entity_poly.entity_id
_entity_poly.type
_entity_poly.pdbx_seq_one_letter_code
_entity_poly.pdbx_strand_id
1 'polypeptide(L)'
;MPESSEQTERKRFVPRPAQAEVLAYRGGKMGVSAVPGSGKTATLSYLAASLVANADLADDQEVLIVTLVKSAVGNFATSMRNYLQGEFDLLPYLGYR
;
A
#
# COMPACT_ATOMS: atom_id res chain seq x y z
N MET A 1 33.75 18.71 -8.39
CA MET A 1 32.92 17.53 -8.07
C MET A 1 31.75 17.99 -7.22
N PRO A 2 30.54 18.08 -7.76
CA PRO A 2 29.32 17.98 -6.96
C PRO A 2 28.70 16.59 -7.15
N GLU A 3 28.41 15.95 -6.02
CA GLU A 3 27.78 14.63 -5.94
C GLU A 3 26.33 14.66 -6.45
N SER A 4 26.01 13.55 -7.08
CA SER A 4 24.73 13.13 -7.66
C SER A 4 23.53 13.32 -6.74
N SER A 5 22.63 14.21 -7.16
CA SER A 5 21.21 14.15 -6.79
C SER A 5 20.56 12.95 -7.49
N GLU A 6 20.65 11.77 -6.88
CA GLU A 6 19.76 10.65 -7.20
C GLU A 6 18.35 11.04 -6.74
N GLN A 7 17.63 11.69 -7.65
CA GLN A 7 16.18 11.82 -7.55
C GLN A 7 15.63 10.39 -7.54
N THR A 8 15.31 9.88 -6.36
CA THR A 8 14.49 8.67 -6.24
C THR A 8 13.17 9.02 -6.91
N GLU A 9 13.02 8.58 -8.15
CA GLU A 9 11.85 8.81 -8.98
C GLU A 9 10.63 8.35 -8.17
N ARG A 10 9.85 9.32 -7.67
CA ARG A 10 8.61 9.07 -6.92
C ARG A 10 7.61 8.44 -7.89
N LYS A 11 7.75 7.13 -8.11
CA LYS A 11 6.96 6.40 -9.09
C LYS A 11 5.56 6.19 -8.53
N ARG A 12 4.66 7.08 -8.89
CA ARG A 12 3.22 7.04 -8.55
C ARG A 12 2.60 5.73 -9.06
N PHE A 13 1.83 5.06 -8.21
CA PHE A 13 1.06 3.88 -8.55
C PHE A 13 -0.03 4.25 -9.57
N VAL A 14 0.02 3.62 -10.74
CA VAL A 14 -0.98 3.82 -11.80
C VAL A 14 -1.86 2.56 -11.87
N PRO A 15 -3.07 2.59 -11.28
CA PRO A 15 -3.95 1.44 -11.28
C PRO A 15 -4.56 1.19 -12.66
N ARG A 16 -4.69 -0.09 -13.02
CA ARG A 16 -5.57 -0.51 -14.12
C ARG A 16 -7.05 -0.35 -13.70
N PRO A 17 -8.01 -0.32 -14.64
CA PRO A 17 -9.43 -0.10 -14.31
C PRO A 17 -9.96 -0.98 -13.16
N ALA A 18 -9.74 -2.31 -13.23
CA ALA A 18 -10.16 -3.22 -12.17
C ALA A 18 -9.43 -3.00 -10.82
N GLN A 19 -8.20 -2.48 -10.84
CA GLN A 19 -7.49 -2.14 -9.61
C GLN A 19 -8.04 -0.84 -9.02
N ALA A 20 -8.41 0.13 -9.86
CA ALA A 20 -9.04 1.37 -9.41
C ALA A 20 -10.36 1.10 -8.67
N GLU A 21 -11.13 0.09 -9.10
CA GLU A 21 -12.33 -0.36 -8.38
C GLU A 21 -12.02 -0.86 -6.97
N VAL A 22 -10.91 -1.59 -6.79
CA VAL A 22 -10.43 -2.03 -5.47
C VAL A 22 -10.02 -0.83 -4.62
N LEU A 23 -9.35 0.16 -5.22
CA LEU A 23 -8.92 1.39 -4.52
C LEU A 23 -10.08 2.34 -4.17
N ALA A 24 -11.23 2.17 -4.82
CA ALA A 24 -12.46 2.88 -4.49
C ALA A 24 -13.17 2.32 -3.24
N TYR A 25 -12.59 1.33 -2.55
CA TYR A 25 -13.13 0.82 -1.29
C TYR A 25 -13.33 1.95 -0.26
N ARG A 26 -14.52 2.00 0.34
CA ARG A 26 -14.89 2.98 1.38
C ARG A 26 -15.38 2.34 2.68
N GLY A 27 -15.61 1.02 2.70
CA GLY A 27 -16.15 0.30 3.84
C GLY A 27 -16.96 -0.93 3.42
N GLY A 28 -17.36 -1.73 4.40
CA GLY A 28 -18.13 -2.96 4.18
C GLY A 28 -17.27 -4.16 3.77
N LYS A 29 -17.88 -5.16 3.15
CA LYS A 29 -17.16 -6.37 2.68
C LYS A 29 -16.83 -6.22 1.21
N MET A 30 -15.58 -6.51 0.84
CA MET A 30 -15.12 -6.55 -0.56
C MET A 30 -14.45 -7.91 -0.83
N GLY A 31 -14.81 -8.52 -1.96
CA GLY A 31 -14.15 -9.72 -2.47
C GLY A 31 -13.45 -9.41 -3.79
N VAL A 32 -12.17 -9.74 -3.91
CA VAL A 32 -11.37 -9.52 -5.13
C VAL A 32 -10.92 -10.86 -5.69
N SER A 33 -11.52 -11.28 -6.81
CA SER A 33 -11.04 -12.45 -7.56
C SER A 33 -9.81 -12.07 -8.40
N ALA A 34 -8.78 -12.92 -8.41
CA ALA A 34 -7.56 -12.58 -9.15
C ALA A 34 -6.67 -13.77 -9.52
N VAL A 35 -6.22 -13.76 -10.77
CA VAL A 35 -5.27 -14.74 -11.35
C VAL A 35 -3.82 -14.50 -10.92
N PRO A 36 -2.92 -15.52 -10.96
CA PRO A 36 -1.48 -15.33 -10.72
C PRO A 36 -0.92 -14.18 -11.56
N GLY A 37 -0.03 -13.36 -10.97
CA GLY A 37 0.57 -12.21 -11.67
C GLY A 37 -0.33 -10.99 -11.88
N SER A 38 -1.59 -10.99 -11.42
CA SER A 38 -2.52 -9.86 -11.62
C SER A 38 -2.21 -8.59 -10.80
N GLY A 39 -1.10 -8.53 -10.07
CA GLY A 39 -0.74 -7.37 -9.25
C GLY A 39 -1.59 -7.19 -7.99
N LYS A 40 -2.16 -8.28 -7.43
CA LYS A 40 -2.92 -8.28 -6.17
C LYS A 40 -2.16 -7.61 -5.03
N THR A 41 -0.92 -8.06 -4.81
CA THR A 41 -0.07 -7.59 -3.71
C THR A 41 0.17 -6.10 -3.82
N ALA A 42 0.52 -5.60 -5.01
CA ALA A 42 0.73 -4.17 -5.23
C ALA A 42 -0.55 -3.36 -4.96
N THR A 43 -1.69 -3.83 -5.49
CA THR A 43 -2.99 -3.14 -5.33
C THR A 43 -3.44 -3.09 -3.87
N LEU A 44 -3.36 -4.23 -3.16
CA LEU A 44 -3.75 -4.31 -1.75
C LEU A 44 -2.77 -3.58 -0.82
N SER A 45 -1.46 -3.59 -1.14
CA SER A 45 -0.46 -2.81 -0.40
C SER A 45 -0.70 -1.31 -0.58
N TYR A 46 -1.07 -0.88 -1.78
CA TYR A 46 -1.44 0.50 -2.05
C TYR A 46 -2.72 0.90 -1.31
N LEU A 47 -3.76 0.04 -1.35
CA LEU A 47 -4.99 0.28 -0.59
C LEU A 47 -4.69 0.41 0.91
N ALA A 48 -3.87 -0.48 1.48
CA ALA A 48 -3.49 -0.40 2.89
C ALA A 48 -2.73 0.90 3.20
N ALA A 49 -1.76 1.30 2.37
CA ALA A 49 -1.06 2.57 2.51
C ALA A 49 -2.02 3.77 2.44
N SER A 50 -2.96 3.74 1.49
CA SER A 50 -3.97 4.79 1.33
C SER A 50 -4.93 4.87 2.51
N LEU A 51 -5.30 3.73 3.11
CA LEU A 51 -6.15 3.70 4.30
C LEU A 51 -5.39 4.25 5.52
N VAL A 52 -4.14 3.86 5.73
CA VAL A 52 -3.31 4.42 6.82
C VAL A 52 -3.11 5.93 6.64
N ALA A 53 -2.94 6.40 5.40
CA ALA A 53 -2.64 7.80 5.14
C ALA A 53 -3.87 8.72 5.13
N ASN A 54 -5.04 8.22 4.74
CA ASN A 54 -6.20 9.07 4.44
C ASN A 54 -7.52 8.63 5.11
N ALA A 55 -7.59 7.41 5.64
CA ALA A 55 -8.80 7.02 6.36
C ALA A 55 -8.82 7.72 7.71
N ASP A 56 -9.98 8.28 8.06
CA ASP A 56 -10.26 8.82 9.38
C ASP A 56 -10.49 7.65 10.34
N LEU A 57 -9.39 6.97 10.69
CA LEU A 57 -9.39 5.88 11.65
C LEU A 57 -9.49 6.50 13.05
N ALA A 58 -10.47 6.03 13.83
CA ALA A 58 -10.52 6.37 15.25
C ALA A 58 -9.30 5.79 15.99
N ASP A 59 -8.98 6.33 17.17
CA ASP A 59 -7.81 5.94 17.96
C ASP A 59 -7.76 4.43 18.30
N ASP A 60 -8.90 3.73 18.25
CA ASP A 60 -9.05 2.30 18.51
C ASP A 60 -9.17 1.44 17.23
N GLN A 61 -9.01 2.04 16.05
CA GLN A 61 -9.10 1.34 14.76
C GLN A 61 -7.73 1.08 14.14
N GLU A 62 -7.51 -0.16 13.72
CA GLU A 62 -6.27 -0.61 13.09
C GLU A 62 -6.54 -1.29 11.74
N VAL A 63 -5.57 -1.19 10.82
CA VAL A 63 -5.57 -1.94 9.55
C VAL A 63 -4.80 -3.26 9.74
N LEU A 64 -5.51 -4.38 9.78
CA LEU A 64 -4.91 -5.71 9.91
C LEU A 64 -4.77 -6.42 8.57
N ILE A 65 -3.54 -6.78 8.20
CA ILE A 65 -3.25 -7.58 7.01
C ILE A 65 -2.88 -9.00 7.43
N VAL A 66 -3.69 -9.99 7.02
CA VAL A 66 -3.44 -11.41 7.29
C VAL A 66 -3.09 -12.13 6.00
N THR A 67 -2.00 -12.88 6.01
CA THR A 67 -1.57 -13.73 4.89
C THR A 67 -1.14 -15.09 5.41
N LEU A 68 -1.22 -16.13 4.57
CA LEU A 68 -0.90 -17.50 4.99
C LEU A 68 0.61 -17.72 5.19
N VAL A 69 1.46 -17.03 4.41
CA VAL A 69 2.90 -17.34 4.34
C VAL A 69 3.75 -16.15 4.75
N LYS A 70 4.82 -16.41 5.51
CA LYS A 70 5.73 -15.39 6.03
C LYS A 70 6.39 -14.56 4.93
N SER A 71 6.68 -15.17 3.78
CA SER A 71 7.25 -14.46 2.62
C SER A 71 6.29 -13.42 2.04
N ALA A 72 4.98 -13.66 2.10
CA ALA A 72 3.98 -12.69 1.67
C ALA A 72 3.99 -11.47 2.60
N VAL A 73 4.09 -11.67 3.91
CA VAL A 73 4.19 -10.57 4.90
C VAL A 73 5.35 -9.63 4.56
N GLY A 74 6.54 -10.18 4.31
CA GLY A 74 7.71 -9.36 3.97
C GLY A 74 7.51 -8.56 2.68
N ASN A 75 6.97 -9.19 1.63
CA ASN A 75 6.71 -8.53 0.36
C ASN A 75 5.66 -7.42 0.49
N PHE A 76 4.59 -7.64 1.25
CA PHE A 76 3.57 -6.65 1.54
C PHE A 76 4.15 -5.44 2.31
N ALA A 77 4.89 -5.72 3.39
CA ALA A 77 5.49 -4.67 4.23
C ALA A 77 6.44 -3.78 3.43
N THR A 78 7.30 -4.37 2.59
CA THR A 78 8.19 -3.60 1.71
C THR A 78 7.41 -2.77 0.70
N SER A 79 6.40 -3.34 0.04
CA SER A 79 5.60 -2.60 -0.94
C SER A 79 4.84 -1.43 -0.31
N MET A 80 4.24 -1.62 0.86
CA MET A 80 3.50 -0.58 1.58
C MET A 80 4.41 0.56 2.05
N ARG A 81 5.61 0.24 2.56
CA ARG A 81 6.62 1.25 2.95
C ARG A 81 7.00 2.14 1.77
N ASN A 82 7.23 1.55 0.60
CA ASN A 82 7.57 2.31 -0.61
C ASN A 82 6.47 3.30 -1.00
N TYR A 83 5.19 2.91 -0.86
CA TYR A 83 4.06 3.82 -1.15
C TYR A 83 3.92 4.93 -0.09
N LEU A 84 4.07 4.60 1.19
CA LEU A 84 3.98 5.58 2.27
C LEU A 84 5.04 6.67 2.16
N GLN A 85 6.29 6.28 1.87
CA GLN A 85 7.39 7.22 1.68
C GLN A 85 7.32 7.97 0.34
N GLY A 86 6.95 7.27 -0.73
CA GLY A 86 7.02 7.80 -2.09
C GLY A 86 5.83 8.68 -2.49
N GLU A 87 4.63 8.37 -2.00
CA GLU A 87 3.38 9.04 -2.40
C GLU A 87 2.67 9.79 -1.29
N PHE A 88 2.74 9.30 -0.05
CA PHE A 88 2.01 9.89 1.07
C PHE A 88 2.90 10.75 1.99
N ASP A 89 4.21 10.84 1.71
CA ASP A 89 5.22 11.60 2.47
C ASP A 89 5.22 11.28 3.98
N LEU A 90 4.79 10.06 4.33
CA LEU A 90 4.75 9.58 5.69
C LEU A 90 6.07 8.89 6.04
N LEU A 91 6.60 9.21 7.22
CA LEU A 91 7.82 8.59 7.72
C LEU A 91 7.59 7.11 8.02
N PRO A 92 8.53 6.24 7.62
CA PRO A 92 8.44 4.83 7.90
C PRO A 92 8.45 4.56 9.41
N TYR A 93 7.66 3.58 9.87
CA TYR A 93 7.64 3.08 11.25
C TYR A 93 6.98 3.99 12.30
N LEU A 94 6.30 5.06 11.90
CA LEU A 94 5.45 5.88 12.77
C LEU A 94 3.98 5.52 12.57
N GLY A 95 3.33 4.94 13.59
CA GLY A 95 1.91 4.61 13.58
C GLY A 95 1.52 3.28 12.91
N TYR A 96 2.49 2.47 12.48
CA TYR A 96 2.24 1.13 11.91
C TYR A 96 3.40 0.17 12.20
N ARG A 97 3.09 -1.08 12.53
CA ARG A 97 4.04 -2.12 12.96
C ARG A 97 3.81 -3.44 12.23
#